data_AF-X1E6S9-F1
#
_entry.id   AF-X1E6S9-F1
#
_cell.length_a   1.000
_cell.length_b   1.000
_cell.length_c   1.000
_cell.angle_alpha   90.00
_cell.angle_beta   90.00
_cell.angle_gamma   90.00
#
_symmetry.space_group_name_H-M   'P 1'
#
loop_
_entity.id
_entity.type
_entity.pdbx_description
1 polymer ?
#
loop_
_entity_poly.entity_id
_entity_poly.type
_entity_poly.pdbx_seq_one_letter_code
_entity_poly.pdbx_strand_id
1 'polypeptide(L)' 'NIALGMRSSIFVPFDRLGLIIVEREHSSLYKEERSPRYNAREVALKRAELENFLF' A
#
# COMPACT_ATOMS: atom_id res chain seq x y z
N ASN A 1 -10.03 -11.49 -5.90
CA ASN A 1 -9.15 -11.86 -4.78
C ASN A 1 -9.01 -10.68 -3.84
N ILE A 2 -8.88 -10.93 -2.54
CA ILE A 2 -8.71 -9.90 -1.52
C ILE A 2 -7.51 -10.31 -0.66
N ALA A 3 -6.60 -9.38 -0.38
CA ALA A 3 -5.56 -9.55 0.62
C ALA A 3 -5.82 -8.55 1.75
N LEU A 4 -5.66 -9.00 2.99
CA LEU A 4 -5.77 -8.19 4.19
C LEU A 4 -4.50 -8.38 5.01
N GLY A 5 -3.93 -7.29 5.49
CA GLY A 5 -2.80 -7.37 6.40
C GLY A 5 -2.25 -6.00 6.76
N MET A 6 -1.05 -6.01 7.33
CA MET A 6 -0.33 -4.81 7.73
C MET A 6 0.35 -4.12 6.52
N ARG A 7 1.20 -3.13 6.79
CA ARG A 7 1.85 -2.26 5.80
C ARG A 7 2.56 -2.99 4.67
N SER A 8 3.23 -4.08 4.97
CA SER A 8 3.95 -4.88 3.97
C SER A 8 3.02 -5.53 2.95
N SER A 9 1.73 -5.64 3.25
CA SER A 9 0.74 -6.19 2.32
C SER A 9 0.57 -5.34 1.06
N ILE A 10 1.04 -4.09 1.08
CA ILE A 10 1.05 -3.21 -0.10
C ILE A 10 1.91 -3.74 -1.26
N PHE A 11 2.76 -4.74 -1.00
CA PHE A 11 3.61 -5.39 -2.01
C PHE A 11 3.08 -6.75 -2.48
N VAL A 12 1.95 -7.22 -1.96
CA VAL A 12 1.37 -8.50 -2.40
C VAL A 12 1.05 -8.41 -3.90
N PRO A 13 1.47 -9.39 -4.72
CA PRO A 13 1.19 -9.40 -6.14
C PRO A 13 -0.31 -9.63 -6.40
N PHE A 14 -0.84 -8.92 -7.40
CA PHE A 14 -2.20 -9.09 -7.91
C PHE A 14 -2.15 -9.03 -9.43
N ASP A 15 -2.92 -9.87 -10.11
CA ASP A 15 -2.98 -9.84 -11.58
C ASP A 15 -3.69 -8.59 -12.11
N ARG A 16 -4.67 -8.08 -11.36
CA ARG A 16 -5.44 -6.85 -11.63
C ARG A 16 -5.83 -6.19 -10.32
N LEU A 17 -4.97 -5.31 -9.82
CA LEU A 17 -5.30 -4.49 -8.66
C LEU A 17 -6.19 -3.33 -9.11
N GLY A 18 -7.32 -3.11 -8.43
CA GLY A 18 -8.26 -2.03 -8.78
C GLY A 18 -8.69 -1.17 -7.61
N LEU A 19 -8.28 -1.50 -6.39
CA LEU A 19 -8.59 -0.76 -5.17
C LEU A 19 -7.56 -1.08 -4.10
N ILE A 20 -7.10 -0.05 -3.39
CA ILE A 20 -6.35 -0.19 -2.14
C ILE A 20 -7.11 0.61 -1.08
N ILE A 21 -7.35 0.00 0.09
CA ILE A 21 -7.92 0.71 1.24
C ILE A 21 -6.86 0.81 2.32
N VAL A 22 -6.64 2.01 2.80
CA VAL A 22 -5.66 2.34 3.85
C VAL A 22 -6.41 2.90 5.05
N GLU A 23 -6.46 2.14 6.14
CA GLU A 23 -7.10 2.58 7.39
C GLU A 23 -6.09 3.40 8.22
N ARG A 24 -6.50 4.56 8.77
CA ARG A 24 -5.67 5.43 9.63
C ARG A 24 -4.40 5.96 8.94
N GLU A 25 -4.54 6.56 7.76
CA GLU A 25 -3.44 7.10 6.94
C GLU A 25 -2.54 8.13 7.66
N HIS A 26 -3.03 8.77 8.72
CA HIS A 26 -2.30 9.77 9.51
C HIS A 26 -1.43 9.16 10.63
N SER A 27 -1.47 7.83 10.81
CA SER A 27 -0.70 7.16 11.86
C SER A 27 0.78 7.01 11.48
N SER A 28 1.68 7.35 12.41
CA SER A 28 3.12 7.08 12.28
C SER A 28 3.44 5.61 12.05
N LEU A 29 2.51 4.72 12.43
CA LEU A 29 2.63 3.30 12.17
C LEU A 29 2.87 3.01 10.70
N TYR A 30 2.41 3.84 9.74
CA TYR A 30 2.55 3.62 8.29
C TYR A 30 3.98 3.70 7.73
N LYS A 31 4.94 4.18 8.53
CA LYS A 31 6.35 4.24 8.15
C LYS A 31 7.07 2.97 8.63
N GLU A 32 7.73 2.27 7.72
CA GLU A 32 8.69 1.24 8.07
C GLU A 32 10.05 1.89 8.33
N GLU A 33 10.49 1.83 9.59
CA GLU A 33 11.74 2.44 10.04
C GLU A 33 12.96 1.54 9.80
N ARG A 34 12.73 0.23 9.55
CA ARG A 34 13.78 -0.74 9.19
C ARG A 34 13.99 -0.75 7.68
N SER A 35 15.17 -1.18 7.24
CA SER A 35 15.45 -1.33 5.81
C SER A 35 14.76 -2.58 5.24
N PRO A 36 14.11 -2.50 4.06
CA PRO A 36 13.89 -1.28 3.26
C PRO A 36 12.87 -0.34 3.92
N ARG A 37 13.22 0.95 3.99
CA ARG A 37 12.35 1.99 4.57
C ARG A 37 11.36 2.47 3.54
N TYR A 38 10.09 2.57 3.92
CA TYR A 38 9.03 3.08 3.06
C TYR A 38 7.87 3.63 3.88
N ASN A 39 7.10 4.53 3.26
CA ASN A 39 5.79 4.93 3.75
C ASN A 39 4.73 4.16 2.96
N ALA A 40 3.97 3.28 3.63
CA ALA A 40 2.99 2.44 2.94
C ALA A 40 1.90 3.25 2.20
N ARG A 41 1.59 4.48 2.65
CA ARG A 41 0.66 5.39 1.95
C ARG A 41 1.23 5.87 0.62
N GLU A 42 2.48 6.30 0.62
CA GLU A 42 3.17 6.76 -0.60
C GLU A 42 3.35 5.63 -1.60
N VAL A 43 3.68 4.43 -1.11
CA VAL A 43 3.76 3.23 -1.95
C VAL A 43 2.38 2.91 -2.54
N ALA A 44 1.30 3.03 -1.76
CA ALA A 44 -0.04 2.76 -2.23
C ALA A 44 -0.49 3.72 -3.33
N LEU A 45 -0.25 5.03 -3.14
CA LEU A 45 -0.49 6.06 -4.15
C LEU A 45 0.30 5.77 -5.43
N LYS A 46 1.60 5.45 -5.30
CA LYS A 46 2.43 5.15 -6.46
C LYS A 46 1.99 3.88 -7.18
N ARG A 47 1.59 2.86 -6.42
CA ARG A 47 1.08 1.62 -6.99
C ARG A 47 -0.23 1.84 -7.75
N ALA A 48 -1.14 2.66 -7.22
CA ALA A 48 -2.38 3.02 -7.91
C ALA A 48 -2.11 3.76 -9.23
N GLU A 49 -1.13 4.67 -9.26
CA GLU A 49 -0.67 5.33 -10.49
C GLU A 49 -0.12 4.32 -11.51
N LEU A 50 0.76 3.41 -11.07
CA LEU A 50 1.38 2.41 -11.96
C LEU A 50 0.37 1.40 -12.54
N GLU A 51 -0.65 1.05 -11.75
CA GLU A 51 -1.68 0.06 -12.10
C GLU A 51 -2.93 0.72 -12.73
N ASN A 52 -2.93 2.05 -12.91
CA ASN A 52 -4.02 2.84 -13.50
C ASN A 52 -5.39 2.69 -12.81
N PHE A 53 -5.43 2.80 -11.48
CA PHE A 53 -6.69 2.94 -10.74
C PHE A 53 -6.64 4.08 -9.73
N LEU A 54 -7.80 4.55 -9.30
CA LEU A 54 -7.92 5.62 -8.31
C LEU A 54 -7.63 5.06 -6.91
N PHE A 55 -6.75 5.74 -6.18
CA PHE A 55 -6.48 5.46 -4.77
C PHE A 55 -7.54 6.10 -3.87
#